data_AF-A0A851I486-F1
#
_entry.id   AF-A0A851I486-F1
#
_cell.length_a   1.000
_cell.length_b   1.000
_cell.length_c   1.000
_cell.angle_alpha   90.00
_cell.angle_beta   90.00
_cell.angle_gamma   90.00
#
_symmetry.space_group_name_H-M   'P 1'
#
loop_
_entity.id
_entity.type
_entity.pdbx_description
1 polymer ?
#
loop_
_entity_poly.entity_id
_entity_poly.type
_entity_poly.pdbx_seq_one_letter_code
_entity_poly.pdbx_strand_id
1 'polypeptide(L)' 'MIKKIRGKTFVTEIYFNKNSKETFQDKLLKVVKSEQK' A
#
# COMPACT_ATOMS: atom_id res chain seq x y z
N MET A 1 0.18 0.94 8.56
CA MET A 1 1.56 1.50 8.69
C MET A 1 2.45 0.86 7.61
N ILE A 2 3.35 1.63 6.99
CA ILE A 2 4.32 1.11 5.99
C ILE A 2 5.71 1.18 6.62
N LYS A 3 6.50 0.10 6.53
CA LYS A 3 7.89 0.04 7.00
C LYS A 3 8.81 -0.43 5.89
N LYS A 4 9.96 0.22 5.76
CA LYS A 4 11.04 -0.20 4.86
C LYS A 4 12.13 -0.92 5.63
N ILE A 5 12.43 -2.16 5.25
CA ILE A 5 13.45 -2.99 5.89
C ILE A 5 14.31 -3.59 4.79
N ARG A 6 15.61 -3.27 4.77
CA ARG A 6 16.59 -3.83 3.82
C ARG A 6 16.14 -3.75 2.34
N GLY A 7 15.57 -2.62 1.93
CA GLY A 7 15.09 -2.40 0.55
C GLY A 7 13.73 -3.05 0.24
N LYS A 8 13.11 -3.75 1.20
CA LYS A 8 11.75 -4.31 1.06
C LYS A 8 10.74 -3.43 1.77
N THR A 9 9.58 -3.24 1.15
CA THR A 9 8.44 -2.52 1.73
C THR A 9 7.48 -3.52 2.37
N PHE A 10 7.22 -3.33 3.66
CA PHE A 10 6.27 -4.10 4.45
C PHE A 10 5.06 -3.24 4.77
N VAL A 11 3.88 -3.72 4.40
CA VAL A 11 2.60 -3.08 4.69
C VAL A 11 1.90 -3.90 5.77
N THR A 12 1.67 -3.30 6.93
CA THR A 12 1.05 -4.02 8.07
C THR A 12 -0.45 -3.81 8.14
N GLU A 13 -0.96 -2.70 7.62
CA GLU A 13 -2.38 -2.34 7.69
C GLU A 13 -2.78 -1.57 6.43
N ILE A 14 -3.94 -1.93 5.86
CA ILE A 14 -4.58 -1.23 4.74
C ILE A 14 -6.04 -1.01 5.08
N TYR A 15 -6.44 0.26 5.15
CA TYR A 15 -7.82 0.65 5.43
C TYR A 15 -8.60 0.78 4.13
N PHE A 16 -9.83 0.29 4.11
CA PHE A 16 -10.76 0.45 2.99
C PHE A 16 -11.83 1.47 3.34
N ASN A 17 -12.07 2.40 2.41
CA ASN A 17 -13.29 3.17 2.45
C ASN A 17 -14.41 2.27 1.90
N LYS A 18 -15.48 2.07 2.67
CA LYS A 18 -16.63 1.21 2.32
C LYS A 18 -17.27 1.59 0.98
N ASN A 19 -17.20 2.86 0.60
CA ASN A 19 -17.77 3.35 -0.66
C ASN A 19 -16.77 3.36 -1.82
N SER A 20 -15.51 2.99 -1.57
CA SER A 20 -14.50 2.92 -2.62
C SER A 20 -14.63 1.63 -3.42
N LYS A 21 -14.45 1.73 -4.74
CA LYS A 21 -14.30 0.58 -5.64
C LYS A 21 -12.86 0.06 -5.70
N GLU A 22 -11.93 0.67 -4.97
CA GLU A 22 -10.54 0.23 -4.97
C GLU A 22 -10.40 -1.19 -4.43
N THR A 23 -9.70 -2.01 -5.18
CA THR A 23 -9.31 -3.34 -4.73
C THR A 23 -8.09 -3.25 -3.81
N PHE A 24 -7.82 -4.35 -3.12
CA PHE A 24 -6.59 -4.50 -2.36
C PHE A 24 -5.34 -4.36 -3.23
N GLN A 25 -5.40 -4.87 -4.47
CA GLN A 25 -4.29 -4.80 -5.44
C GLN A 25 -4.02 -3.36 -5.88
N ASP A 26 -5.07 -2.57 -6.12
CA ASP A 26 -4.94 -1.15 -6.48
C ASP A 26 -4.21 -0.36 -5.39
N LYS A 27 -4.58 -0.59 -4.13
CA LYS A 27 -3.92 0.06 -2.99
C LYS A 27 -2.48 -0.39 -2.82
N LEU A 28 -2.18 -1.69 -2.96
CA LEU A 28 -0.81 -2.19 -2.93
C LEU A 28 0.04 -1.56 -4.04
N LEU A 29 -0.49 -1.48 -5.26
CA LEU A 29 0.22 -0.89 -6.38
C LEU A 29 0.50 0.60 -6.15
N LYS A 30 -0.46 1.35 -5.59
CA LYS A 30 -0.27 2.76 -5.20
C LYS A 30 0.82 2.92 -4.16
N VAL A 31 0.85 2.06 -3.14
CA VAL A 31 1.88 2.09 -2.09
C VAL A 31 3.26 1.86 -2.70
N VAL A 32 3.41 0.83 -3.54
CA VAL A 32 4.71 0.53 -4.19
C VAL A 32 5.16 1.68 -5.10
N LYS A 33 4.24 2.26 -5.89
CA LYS A 33 4.56 3.40 -6.76
C LYS A 33 4.92 4.67 -5.98
N SER A 34 4.28 4.91 -4.84
CA SER A 34 4.58 6.07 -4.00
C SER A 34 5.97 6.01 -3.39
N GLU A 35 6.50 4.80 -3.16
CA GLU A 35 7.85 4.58 -2.60
C GLU A 35 8.97 4.60 -3.64
N GLN A 36 8.63 4.58 -4.94
CA GLN A 36 9.59 4.67 -6.06
C GLN A 36 9.80 6.10 -6.58
N LYS A 37 9.07 7.08 -6.04
CA LYS A 37 9.27 8.52 -6.29
C LYS A 37 10.27 9.08 -5.29
#